data_AF-A0E0Q1-F1
#
_entry.id   AF-A0E0Q1-F1
#
_cell.length_a   1.000
_cell.length_b   1.000
_cell.length_c   1.000
_cell.angle_alpha   90.00
_cell.angle_beta   90.00
_cell.angle_gamma   90.00
#
_symmetry.space_group_name_H-M   'P 1'
#
loop_
_entity.id
_entity.type
_entity.pdbx_description
1 polymer ?
#
loop_
_entity_poly.entity_id
_entity_poly.type
_entity_poly.pdbx_seq_one_letter_code
_entity_poly.pdbx_strand_id
1 'polypeptide(L)'
;MGALYKCQTNYQCSESLIDLIISSGILYYFIMKAKLMFERNNGILLLIDQALCAMSIFQMMLQVLYFMFAKSSIWLISLRSIGLVLELLICIILISVILEKEKHEQLFNAGRLGLFLIGLECVYYCGKTTSYQCNEISNLFMSFIGLMLSIVAFVFGFQCVHQLHQYKEYLLDNKNDSFAHQLLKLETRIIQIKILKLSGLVQFGVQFCWDSLAYFLSSTTIECTRYFIPTTMLTVLIYSLLKLISLITLPVAVFLVCYECNKEYFGINHNIWNFSRSHRSLKVLPDHEQLNYVEMSEIK
;
A
#
# COMPACT_ATOMS: atom_id res chain seq x y z
N MET A 1 27.63 10.77 13.30
CA MET A 1 27.22 10.24 14.62
C MET A 1 25.71 10.03 14.62
N GLY A 2 25.29 8.82 15.02
CA GLY A 2 23.98 8.21 14.77
C GLY A 2 22.78 9.02 15.25
N ALA A 3 21.82 9.16 14.36
CA ALA A 3 20.66 10.02 14.45
C ALA A 3 19.49 9.43 15.28
N LEU A 4 19.81 8.50 16.19
CA LEU A 4 18.94 8.03 17.27
C LEU A 4 19.00 8.93 18.53
N TYR A 5 19.91 9.92 18.57
CA TYR A 5 20.26 10.66 19.81
C TYR A 5 20.01 12.18 19.77
N LYS A 6 19.28 12.72 18.78
CA LYS A 6 18.85 14.14 18.77
C LYS A 6 17.39 14.32 19.19
N CYS A 7 16.96 13.65 20.26
CA CYS A 7 15.65 13.91 20.87
C CYS A 7 15.74 15.13 21.77
N GLN A 8 14.74 16.01 21.72
CA GLN A 8 14.63 17.14 22.66
C GLN A 8 13.99 16.71 23.99
N THR A 9 13.19 15.65 23.98
CA THR A 9 12.52 15.10 25.18
C THR A 9 12.59 13.58 25.24
N ASN A 10 12.49 13.03 26.46
CA ASN A 10 12.42 11.58 26.68
C ASN A 10 11.22 10.95 25.95
N TYR A 11 10.07 11.63 25.93
CA TYR A 11 8.86 11.17 25.23
C TYR A 11 9.06 11.08 23.72
N GLN A 12 9.74 12.05 23.11
CA GLN A 12 10.07 12.02 21.68
C GLN A 12 11.00 10.86 21.32
N CYS A 13 11.91 10.53 22.23
CA CYS A 13 12.79 9.37 22.11
C CYS A 13 12.02 8.06 22.25
N SER A 14 11.11 7.95 23.22
CA SER A 14 10.24 6.78 23.38
C SER A 14 9.35 6.55 22.14
N GLU A 15 8.73 7.61 21.61
CA GLU A 15 7.94 7.54 20.37
C GLU A 15 8.78 7.01 19.20
N SER A 16 9.94 7.61 18.96
CA SER A 16 10.80 7.22 17.83
C SER A 16 11.32 5.78 17.98
N LEU A 17 11.58 5.33 19.21
CA LEU A 17 11.98 3.95 19.49
C LEU A 17 10.84 2.96 19.23
N ILE A 18 9.62 3.27 19.67
CA ILE A 18 8.42 2.44 19.42
C ILE A 18 8.20 2.30 17.91
N ASP A 19 8.19 3.43 17.20
CA ASP A 19 8.00 3.47 15.74
C ASP A 19 9.07 2.64 15.02
N LEU A 20 10.32 2.74 15.45
CA LEU A 20 11.44 1.98 14.90
C LEU A 20 11.29 0.47 15.15
N ILE A 21 10.96 0.06 16.37
CA ILE A 21 10.80 -1.37 16.73
C ILE A 21 9.69 -1.99 15.90
N ILE A 22 8.52 -1.33 15.83
CA ILE A 22 7.36 -1.84 15.07
C ILE A 22 7.71 -1.93 13.58
N SER A 23 8.26 -0.86 13.00
CA SER A 23 8.60 -0.82 11.57
C SER A 23 9.66 -1.86 11.21
N SER A 24 10.67 -2.05 12.08
CA SER A 24 11.72 -3.06 11.88
C SER A 24 11.18 -4.47 11.98
N GLY A 25 10.26 -4.74 12.91
CA GLY A 25 9.57 -6.03 13.03
C GLY A 25 8.75 -6.37 11.78
N ILE A 26 8.01 -5.40 11.25
CA ILE A 26 7.24 -5.56 10.00
C ILE A 26 8.18 -5.79 8.81
N LEU A 27 9.25 -4.99 8.68
CA LEU A 27 10.23 -5.15 7.61
C LEU A 27 10.91 -6.53 7.68
N TYR A 28 11.29 -6.99 8.87
CA TYR A 28 11.87 -8.32 9.05
C TYR A 28 10.90 -9.41 8.56
N TYR A 29 9.61 -9.31 8.94
CA TYR A 29 8.58 -10.22 8.45
C TYR A 29 8.45 -10.16 6.92
N PHE A 30 8.45 -8.96 6.33
CA PHE A 30 8.38 -8.77 4.88
C PHE A 30 9.54 -9.44 4.17
N ILE A 31 10.79 -9.20 4.60
CA ILE A 31 11.99 -9.79 3.98
C ILE A 31 11.94 -11.32 4.06
N MET A 32 11.60 -11.87 5.23
CA MET A 32 11.50 -13.32 5.43
C MET A 32 10.47 -13.96 4.50
N LYS A 33 9.30 -13.31 4.32
CA LYS A 33 8.23 -13.82 3.48
C LYS A 33 8.43 -13.53 1.99
N ALA A 34 9.05 -12.42 1.64
CA ALA A 34 9.43 -12.06 0.28
C ALA A 34 10.46 -13.06 -0.27
N LYS A 35 11.45 -13.48 0.53
CA LYS A 35 12.39 -14.53 0.14
C LYS A 35 11.66 -15.80 -0.33
N LEU A 36 10.68 -16.27 0.47
CA LEU A 36 9.88 -17.44 0.14
C LEU A 36 9.04 -17.23 -1.13
N MET A 37 8.45 -16.05 -1.28
CA MET A 37 7.64 -15.68 -2.43
C MET A 37 8.45 -15.69 -3.72
N PHE A 38 9.61 -15.02 -3.74
CA PHE A 38 10.46 -14.91 -4.93
C PHE A 38 11.17 -16.22 -5.28
N GLU A 39 11.57 -17.02 -4.30
CA GLU A 39 12.18 -18.36 -4.55
C GLU A 39 11.16 -19.37 -5.12
N ARG A 40 9.87 -19.22 -4.81
CA ARG A 40 8.80 -20.14 -5.24
C ARG A 40 7.85 -19.51 -6.25
N ASN A 41 8.26 -18.44 -6.91
CA ASN A 41 7.42 -17.71 -7.84
C ASN A 41 7.33 -18.42 -9.19
N ASN A 42 6.53 -19.48 -9.28
CA ASN A 42 6.27 -20.23 -10.51
C ASN A 42 5.15 -19.55 -11.34
N GLY A 43 5.26 -18.23 -11.55
CA GLY A 43 4.24 -17.42 -12.26
C GLY A 43 2.95 -17.19 -11.45
N ILE A 44 3.01 -17.32 -10.12
CA ILE A 44 1.86 -17.07 -9.23
C ILE A 44 1.52 -15.58 -9.18
N LEU A 45 2.53 -14.71 -9.24
CA LEU A 45 2.37 -13.27 -9.26
C LEU A 45 2.69 -12.73 -10.65
N LEU A 46 1.83 -11.86 -11.17
CA LEU A 46 2.12 -11.08 -12.37
C LEU A 46 3.26 -10.09 -12.13
N LEU A 47 3.94 -9.65 -13.19
CA LEU A 47 5.01 -8.63 -13.11
C LEU A 47 4.59 -7.37 -12.37
N ILE A 48 3.34 -6.91 -12.56
CA ILE A 48 2.80 -5.74 -11.87
C ILE A 48 2.62 -5.98 -10.37
N ASP A 49 2.14 -7.16 -9.97
CA ASP A 49 1.99 -7.53 -8.56
C ASP A 49 3.35 -7.73 -7.88
N GLN A 50 4.34 -8.24 -8.60
CA GLN A 50 5.73 -8.34 -8.13
C GLN A 50 6.34 -6.95 -7.91
N ALA A 51 6.12 -6.02 -8.85
CA ALA A 51 6.59 -4.65 -8.73
C ALA A 51 5.95 -3.94 -7.53
N LEU A 52 4.64 -4.10 -7.34
CA LEU A 52 3.93 -3.59 -6.15
C LEU A 52 4.50 -4.14 -4.85
N CYS A 53 4.74 -5.46 -4.79
CA CYS A 53 5.33 -6.10 -3.61
C CYS A 53 6.76 -5.60 -3.34
N ALA A 54 7.58 -5.46 -4.37
CA ALA A 54 8.93 -4.93 -4.24
C ALA A 54 8.92 -3.46 -3.75
N MET A 55 8.02 -2.63 -4.29
CA MET A 55 7.87 -1.25 -3.85
C MET A 55 7.34 -1.12 -2.42
N SER A 56 6.44 -2.01 -1.98
CA SER A 56 5.98 -2.00 -0.59
C SER A 56 7.09 -2.38 0.40
N ILE A 57 7.93 -3.36 0.06
CA ILE A 57 9.13 -3.71 0.84
C ILE A 57 10.11 -2.54 0.87
N PHE A 58 10.35 -1.90 -0.28
CA PHE A 58 11.25 -0.75 -0.37
C PHE A 58 10.74 0.45 0.44
N GLN A 59 9.44 0.73 0.41
CA GLN A 59 8.83 1.75 1.27
C GLN A 59 9.02 1.44 2.75
N MET A 60 8.78 0.18 3.17
CA MET A 60 9.03 -0.23 4.57
C MET A 60 10.50 -0.10 4.97
N MET A 61 11.44 -0.40 4.06
CA MET A 61 12.86 -0.21 4.30
C MET A 61 13.21 1.27 4.50
N LEU A 62 12.72 2.14 3.62
CA LEU A 62 12.90 3.59 3.76
C LEU A 62 12.27 4.12 5.05
N GLN A 63 11.20 3.51 5.53
CA GLN A 63 10.56 3.92 6.78
C GLN A 63 11.42 3.60 8.00
N VAL A 64 12.01 2.41 8.03
CA VAL A 64 12.99 2.06 9.06
C VAL A 64 14.18 3.03 9.02
N LEU A 65 14.68 3.37 7.82
CA LEU A 65 15.74 4.36 7.65
C LEU A 65 15.31 5.76 8.14
N TYR A 66 14.09 6.19 7.85
CA TYR A 66 13.54 7.46 8.32
C TYR A 66 13.54 7.57 9.85
N PHE A 67 13.12 6.50 10.54
CA PHE A 67 13.13 6.47 12.00
C PHE A 67 14.55 6.31 12.59
N MET A 68 15.48 5.63 11.90
CA MET A 68 16.87 5.53 12.33
C MET A 68 17.67 6.83 12.12
N PHE A 69 17.41 7.57 11.04
CA PHE A 69 18.23 8.72 10.61
C PHE A 69 17.53 10.09 10.84
N ALA A 70 16.94 10.27 12.04
CA ALA A 70 16.50 11.55 12.60
C ALA A 70 15.41 12.28 11.80
N LYS A 71 14.45 11.56 11.23
CA LYS A 71 13.22 12.15 10.67
C LYS A 71 13.50 13.27 9.63
N SER A 72 14.53 13.09 8.79
CA SER A 72 14.88 14.08 7.76
C SER A 72 13.74 14.28 6.75
N SER A 73 13.54 15.52 6.30
CA SER A 73 12.53 15.88 5.29
C SER A 73 12.66 15.06 4.01
N ILE A 74 13.90 14.80 3.57
CA ILE A 74 14.17 14.07 2.33
C ILE A 74 13.60 12.65 2.39
N TRP A 75 13.77 11.97 3.54
CA TRP A 75 13.25 10.63 3.76
C TRP A 75 11.72 10.62 3.81
N LEU A 76 11.11 11.60 4.49
CA LEU A 76 9.66 11.71 4.57
C LEU A 76 9.02 11.98 3.20
N ILE A 77 9.60 12.91 2.43
CA ILE A 77 9.15 13.20 1.06
C ILE A 77 9.27 11.94 0.20
N SER A 78 10.41 11.26 0.24
CA SER A 78 10.62 10.01 -0.51
C SER A 78 9.57 8.95 -0.15
N LEU A 79 9.27 8.78 1.13
CA LEU A 79 8.23 7.86 1.62
C LEU A 79 6.84 8.21 1.08
N ARG A 80 6.46 9.49 1.18
CA ARG A 80 5.16 9.97 0.71
C ARG A 80 5.02 9.80 -0.80
N SER A 81 6.07 10.11 -1.55
CA SER A 81 6.10 9.95 -3.00
C SER A 81 5.99 8.48 -3.44
N ILE A 82 6.68 7.56 -2.77
CA ILE A 82 6.53 6.13 -3.06
C ILE A 82 5.11 5.65 -2.71
N GLY A 83 4.54 6.15 -1.61
CA GLY A 83 3.13 5.90 -1.28
C GLY A 83 2.18 6.33 -2.40
N LEU A 84 2.40 7.52 -2.98
CA LEU A 84 1.61 8.01 -4.13
C LEU A 84 1.80 7.12 -5.37
N VAL A 85 3.03 6.67 -5.64
CA VAL A 85 3.32 5.74 -6.74
C VAL A 85 2.59 4.40 -6.55
N LEU A 86 2.60 3.83 -5.34
CA LEU A 86 1.85 2.62 -5.02
C LEU A 86 0.34 2.81 -5.25
N GLU A 87 -0.23 3.90 -4.77
CA GLU A 87 -1.66 4.18 -4.92
C GLU A 87 -2.06 4.36 -6.38
N LEU A 88 -1.21 5.03 -7.17
CA LEU A 88 -1.41 5.20 -8.60
C LEU A 88 -1.38 3.86 -9.35
N LEU A 89 -0.46 2.96 -8.98
CA LEU A 89 -0.41 1.61 -9.55
C LEU A 89 -1.63 0.78 -9.16
N ILE A 90 -2.11 0.91 -7.92
CA ILE A 90 -3.37 0.28 -7.49
C ILE A 90 -4.53 0.80 -8.33
N CYS A 91 -4.62 2.11 -8.58
CA CYS A 91 -5.62 2.68 -9.48
C CYS A 91 -5.54 2.06 -10.88
N ILE A 92 -4.34 1.97 -11.46
CA ILE A 92 -4.12 1.37 -12.78
C ILE A 92 -4.60 -0.08 -12.80
N ILE A 93 -4.28 -0.87 -11.78
CA ILE A 93 -4.73 -2.27 -11.69
C ILE A 93 -6.25 -2.35 -11.60
N LEU A 94 -6.88 -1.58 -10.73
CA LEU A 94 -8.33 -1.61 -10.54
C LEU A 94 -9.07 -1.21 -11.82
N ILE A 95 -8.59 -0.18 -12.49
CA ILE A 95 -9.21 0.29 -13.74
C ILE A 95 -8.95 -0.70 -14.87
N SER A 96 -7.80 -1.37 -14.88
CA SER A 96 -7.47 -2.39 -15.88
C SER A 96 -8.38 -3.61 -15.84
N VAL A 97 -9.12 -3.82 -14.74
CA VAL A 97 -10.11 -4.89 -14.62
C VAL A 97 -11.47 -4.45 -15.18
N ILE A 98 -11.76 -3.15 -15.22
CA ILE A 98 -13.08 -2.60 -15.55
C ILE A 98 -13.18 -2.17 -17.02
N LEU A 99 -12.11 -1.59 -17.58
CA LEU A 99 -12.16 -0.97 -18.90
C LEU A 99 -11.82 -1.95 -20.04
N GLU A 100 -12.43 -1.72 -21.20
CA GLU A 100 -12.07 -2.38 -22.46
C GLU A 100 -10.70 -1.88 -22.97
N LYS A 101 -9.96 -2.75 -23.68
CA LYS A 101 -8.57 -2.54 -24.15
C LYS A 101 -8.28 -1.16 -24.75
N GLU A 102 -9.19 -0.53 -25.48
CA GLU A 102 -8.97 0.79 -26.11
C GLU A 102 -8.92 1.95 -25.11
N LYS A 103 -9.66 1.88 -23.99
CA LYS A 103 -9.64 2.94 -22.95
C LYS A 103 -8.46 2.79 -21.98
N HIS A 104 -7.73 1.68 -22.03
CA HIS A 104 -6.52 1.48 -21.22
C HIS A 104 -5.40 2.43 -21.59
N GLU A 105 -5.22 2.76 -22.87
CA GLU A 105 -4.05 3.51 -23.33
C GLU A 105 -4.07 4.97 -22.84
N GLN A 106 -5.23 5.61 -22.88
CA GLN A 106 -5.42 6.97 -22.34
C GLN A 106 -5.14 7.01 -20.84
N LEU A 107 -5.59 6.00 -20.11
CA LEU A 107 -5.41 5.92 -18.67
C LEU A 107 -3.97 5.61 -18.28
N PHE A 108 -3.30 4.77 -19.06
CA PHE A 108 -1.88 4.48 -18.89
C PHE A 108 -1.04 5.74 -19.13
N ASN A 109 -1.40 6.55 -20.13
CA ASN A 109 -0.76 7.85 -20.39
C ASN A 109 -1.01 8.85 -19.25
N ALA A 110 -2.21 8.90 -18.70
CA ALA A 110 -2.50 9.71 -17.50
C ALA A 110 -1.70 9.25 -16.28
N GLY A 111 -1.56 7.93 -16.08
CA GLY A 111 -0.71 7.35 -15.03
C GLY A 111 0.78 7.70 -15.21
N ARG A 112 1.30 7.64 -16.43
CA ARG A 112 2.69 8.06 -16.72
C ARG A 112 2.90 9.55 -16.45
N LEU A 113 1.93 10.40 -16.80
CA LEU A 113 1.96 11.82 -16.45
C LEU A 113 1.95 12.02 -14.94
N GLY A 114 1.14 11.27 -14.19
CA GLY A 114 1.11 11.29 -12.73
C GLY A 114 2.47 10.91 -12.12
N LEU A 115 3.08 9.81 -12.58
CA LEU A 115 4.43 9.41 -12.16
C LEU A 115 5.47 10.47 -12.46
N PHE A 116 5.39 11.11 -13.62
CA PHE A 116 6.30 12.18 -14.02
C PHE A 116 6.16 13.42 -13.11
N LEU A 117 4.93 13.82 -12.78
CA LEU A 117 4.66 14.94 -11.87
C LEU A 117 5.16 14.66 -10.45
N ILE A 118 4.91 13.45 -9.92
CA ILE A 118 5.43 13.03 -8.61
C ILE A 118 6.97 13.05 -8.63
N GLY A 119 7.59 12.56 -9.71
CA GLY A 119 9.05 12.58 -9.88
C GLY A 119 9.64 13.99 -9.91
N LEU A 120 9.02 14.93 -10.62
CA LEU A 120 9.42 16.33 -10.63
C LEU A 120 9.32 16.96 -9.25
N GLU A 121 8.26 16.64 -8.51
CA GLU A 121 8.06 17.14 -7.15
C GLU A 121 9.16 16.61 -6.20
N CYS A 122 9.50 15.32 -6.26
CA CYS A 122 10.62 14.75 -5.50
C CYS A 122 11.94 15.48 -5.79
N VAL A 123 12.27 15.71 -7.06
CA VAL A 123 13.53 16.35 -7.48
C VAL A 123 13.59 17.80 -6.99
N TYR A 124 12.48 18.54 -7.13
CA TYR A 124 12.39 19.93 -6.70
C TYR A 124 12.62 20.10 -5.19
N TYR A 125 12.04 19.24 -4.36
CA TYR A 125 12.20 19.33 -2.90
C TYR A 125 13.52 18.75 -2.37
N CYS A 126 14.10 17.75 -3.06
CA CYS A 126 15.41 17.22 -2.71
C CYS A 126 16.51 18.30 -2.75
N GLY A 127 16.35 19.33 -3.59
CA GLY A 127 17.26 20.47 -3.67
C GLY A 127 17.07 21.59 -2.62
N LYS A 128 15.99 21.57 -1.82
CA LYS A 128 15.61 22.73 -0.98
C LYS A 128 15.58 22.51 0.53
N THR A 129 15.48 21.29 1.05
CA THR A 129 15.14 21.09 2.48
C THR A 129 16.17 20.30 3.27
N THR A 130 16.89 20.95 4.19
CA THR A 130 17.72 20.30 5.23
C THR A 130 17.03 20.18 6.59
N SER A 131 15.85 20.81 6.80
CA SER A 131 15.10 20.78 8.06
C SER A 131 13.60 20.60 7.82
N TYR A 132 12.92 19.78 8.64
CA TYR A 132 11.48 19.52 8.54
C TYR A 132 10.68 20.74 9.01
N GLN A 133 9.87 21.31 8.12
CA GLN A 133 8.92 22.37 8.43
C GLN A 133 7.51 21.82 8.22
N CYS A 134 6.73 21.73 9.29
CA CYS A 134 5.38 21.16 9.24
C CYS A 134 4.30 22.15 8.77
N ASN A 135 4.66 23.41 8.53
CA ASN A 135 3.81 24.40 7.83
C ASN A 135 4.16 24.48 6.31
N GLU A 136 4.72 23.42 5.74
CA GLU A 136 4.96 23.39 4.31
C GLU A 136 3.71 22.96 3.54
N ILE A 137 3.26 23.84 2.65
CA ILE A 137 2.17 23.57 1.68
C ILE A 137 2.44 22.30 0.87
N SER A 138 3.71 21.96 0.62
CA SER A 138 4.15 20.75 -0.09
C SER A 138 3.56 19.48 0.53
N ASN A 139 3.63 19.36 1.85
CA ASN A 139 3.17 18.20 2.59
C ASN A 139 1.66 18.05 2.50
N LEU A 140 0.94 19.16 2.63
CA LEU A 140 -0.51 19.21 2.48
C LEU A 140 -0.96 18.88 1.05
N PHE A 141 -0.23 19.38 0.05
CA PHE A 141 -0.53 19.13 -1.35
C PHE A 141 -0.33 17.64 -1.72
N MET A 142 0.77 17.03 -1.28
CA MET A 142 1.02 15.60 -1.50
C MET A 142 -0.04 14.72 -0.82
N SER A 143 -0.42 15.02 0.43
CA SER A 143 -1.47 14.25 1.11
C SER A 143 -2.86 14.45 0.49
N PHE A 144 -3.14 15.65 -0.04
CA PHE A 144 -4.36 15.91 -0.81
C PHE A 144 -4.41 15.11 -2.12
N ILE A 145 -3.33 15.10 -2.91
CA ILE A 145 -3.24 14.29 -4.13
C ILE A 145 -3.45 12.81 -3.80
N GLY A 146 -2.78 12.31 -2.76
CA GLY A 146 -2.93 10.93 -2.32
C GLY A 146 -4.36 10.60 -1.93
N LEU A 147 -5.03 11.49 -1.19
CA LEU A 147 -6.43 11.32 -0.83
C LEU A 147 -7.33 11.27 -2.07
N MET A 148 -7.10 12.14 -3.06
CA MET A 148 -7.86 12.13 -4.31
C MET A 148 -7.66 10.84 -5.10
N LEU A 149 -6.42 10.35 -5.22
CA LEU A 149 -6.13 9.05 -5.82
C LEU A 149 -6.82 7.91 -5.07
N SER A 150 -6.82 7.93 -3.74
CA SER A 150 -7.50 6.92 -2.94
C SER A 150 -9.01 6.95 -3.05
N ILE A 151 -9.63 8.12 -3.20
CA ILE A 151 -11.07 8.23 -3.49
C ILE A 151 -11.36 7.60 -4.85
N VAL A 152 -10.53 7.88 -5.86
CA VAL A 152 -10.65 7.29 -7.21
C VAL A 152 -10.49 5.77 -7.15
N ALA A 153 -9.45 5.26 -6.48
CA ALA A 153 -9.26 3.82 -6.24
C ALA A 153 -10.44 3.20 -5.50
N PHE A 154 -11.02 3.91 -4.52
CA PHE A 154 -12.18 3.42 -3.78
C PHE A 154 -13.42 3.26 -4.65
N VAL A 155 -13.72 4.25 -5.49
CA VAL A 155 -14.86 4.22 -6.43
C VAL A 155 -14.70 3.09 -7.44
N PHE A 156 -13.55 3.00 -8.11
CA PHE A 156 -13.29 1.92 -9.07
C PHE A 156 -13.22 0.56 -8.37
N GLY A 157 -12.62 0.48 -7.19
CA GLY A 157 -12.60 -0.74 -6.38
C GLY A 157 -13.99 -1.20 -5.94
N PHE A 158 -14.98 -0.31 -5.81
CA PHE A 158 -16.37 -0.70 -5.61
C PHE A 158 -16.99 -1.29 -6.88
N GLN A 159 -16.81 -0.62 -8.02
CA GLN A 159 -17.30 -1.10 -9.31
C GLN A 159 -16.72 -2.46 -9.69
N CYS A 160 -15.41 -2.64 -9.51
CA CYS A 160 -14.74 -3.92 -9.78
C CYS A 160 -15.28 -5.04 -8.89
N VAL A 161 -15.47 -4.80 -7.59
CA VAL A 161 -16.06 -5.80 -6.69
C VAL A 161 -17.49 -6.14 -7.09
N HIS A 162 -18.28 -5.17 -7.54
CA HIS A 162 -19.64 -5.41 -8.02
C HIS A 162 -19.67 -6.29 -9.27
N GLN A 163 -18.83 -5.99 -10.27
CA GLN A 163 -18.70 -6.81 -11.49
C GLN A 163 -18.23 -8.24 -11.18
N LEU A 164 -17.25 -8.40 -10.27
CA LEU A 164 -16.79 -9.72 -9.86
C LEU A 164 -17.88 -10.51 -9.11
N HIS A 165 -18.75 -9.85 -8.35
CA HIS A 165 -19.91 -10.49 -7.73
C HIS A 165 -20.95 -10.95 -8.77
N GLN A 166 -21.25 -10.14 -9.79
CA GLN A 166 -22.13 -10.56 -10.89
C GLN A 166 -21.56 -11.76 -11.65
N TYR A 167 -20.26 -11.75 -11.93
CA TYR A 167 -19.58 -12.88 -12.56
C TYR A 167 -19.60 -14.14 -11.68
N LYS A 168 -19.50 -13.97 -10.36
CA LYS A 168 -19.65 -15.08 -9.39
C LYS A 168 -21.02 -15.74 -9.50
N GLU A 169 -22.09 -14.93 -9.56
CA GLU A 169 -23.47 -15.39 -9.70
C GLU A 169 -23.66 -16.14 -11.02
N TYR A 170 -23.16 -15.59 -12.14
CA TYR A 170 -23.18 -16.25 -13.44
C TYR A 170 -22.48 -17.62 -13.44
N LEU A 171 -21.32 -17.73 -12.80
CA LEU A 171 -20.62 -19.01 -12.69
C LEU A 171 -21.39 -20.02 -11.82
N LEU A 172 -22.03 -19.56 -10.73
CA LEU A 172 -22.82 -20.43 -9.83
C LEU A 172 -24.00 -21.10 -10.54
N ASP A 173 -24.57 -20.41 -11.53
CA ASP A 173 -25.67 -20.91 -12.36
C ASP A 173 -25.19 -21.90 -13.43
N ASN A 174 -23.94 -21.78 -13.91
CA ASN A 174 -23.35 -22.61 -14.97
C ASN A 174 -22.31 -23.63 -14.44
N LYS A 175 -22.75 -24.56 -13.59
CA LYS A 175 -21.89 -25.57 -12.93
C LYS A 175 -21.15 -26.48 -13.93
N ASN A 176 -19.86 -26.18 -14.17
CA ASN A 176 -18.90 -27.07 -14.85
C ASN A 176 -17.89 -27.67 -13.87
N ASP A 177 -17.21 -28.78 -14.22
CA ASP A 177 -16.27 -29.47 -13.32
C ASP A 177 -15.02 -28.63 -12.90
N SER A 178 -14.72 -27.53 -13.61
CA SER A 178 -13.67 -26.54 -13.25
C SER A 178 -14.15 -25.43 -12.29
N PHE A 179 -15.43 -25.44 -11.94
CA PHE A 179 -16.13 -24.38 -11.20
C PHE A 179 -15.53 -24.07 -9.83
N ALA A 180 -15.18 -25.10 -9.05
CA ALA A 180 -14.69 -24.91 -7.68
C ALA A 180 -13.36 -24.14 -7.63
N HIS A 181 -12.47 -24.35 -8.60
CA HIS A 181 -11.16 -23.68 -8.60
C HIS A 181 -11.25 -22.24 -9.10
N GLN A 182 -12.10 -21.97 -10.08
CA GLN A 182 -12.37 -20.61 -10.57
C GLN A 182 -13.08 -19.77 -9.50
N LEU A 183 -14.02 -20.35 -8.76
CA LEU A 183 -14.72 -19.68 -7.67
C LEU A 183 -13.78 -19.23 -6.55
N LEU A 184 -12.87 -20.11 -6.12
CA LEU A 184 -11.91 -19.80 -5.05
C LEU A 184 -10.91 -18.69 -5.46
N LYS A 185 -10.44 -18.72 -6.72
CA LYS A 185 -9.62 -17.63 -7.28
C LYS A 185 -10.38 -16.30 -7.29
N LEU A 186 -11.66 -16.33 -7.70
CA LEU A 186 -12.51 -15.14 -7.76
C LEU A 186 -12.77 -14.54 -6.37
N GLU A 187 -13.10 -15.36 -5.38
CA GLU A 187 -13.29 -14.93 -3.99
C GLU A 187 -12.03 -14.32 -3.40
N THR A 188 -10.87 -14.93 -3.67
CA THR A 188 -9.57 -14.41 -3.25
C THR A 188 -9.33 -13.03 -3.87
N ARG A 189 -9.62 -12.85 -5.16
CA ARG A 189 -9.46 -11.56 -5.85
C ARG A 189 -10.39 -10.48 -5.29
N ILE A 190 -11.63 -10.82 -4.95
CA ILE A 190 -12.57 -9.90 -4.30
C ILE A 190 -12.01 -9.41 -2.96
N ILE A 191 -11.44 -10.31 -2.14
CA ILE A 191 -10.81 -9.95 -0.87
C ILE A 191 -9.62 -9.03 -1.09
N GLN A 192 -8.74 -9.36 -2.05
CA GLN A 192 -7.58 -8.54 -2.38
C GLN A 192 -7.99 -7.10 -2.73
N ILE A 193 -8.98 -6.93 -3.60
CA ILE A 193 -9.46 -5.61 -4.03
C ILE A 193 -10.12 -4.85 -2.86
N LYS A 194 -10.86 -5.54 -1.98
CA LYS A 194 -11.44 -4.92 -0.78
C LYS A 194 -10.36 -4.37 0.16
N ILE A 195 -9.26 -5.12 0.35
CA ILE A 195 -8.14 -4.68 1.18
C ILE A 195 -7.45 -3.46 0.56
N LEU A 196 -7.07 -3.55 -0.72
CA LEU A 196 -6.35 -2.47 -1.41
C LEU A 196 -7.14 -1.16 -1.41
N LYS A 197 -8.41 -1.19 -1.80
CA LYS A 197 -9.22 0.03 -1.93
C LYS A 197 -9.47 0.76 -0.61
N LEU A 198 -9.51 0.04 0.50
CA LEU A 198 -9.72 0.63 1.83
C LEU A 198 -8.40 1.16 2.41
N SER A 199 -7.29 0.48 2.14
CA SER A 199 -5.99 0.80 2.72
C SER A 199 -5.46 2.18 2.34
N GLY A 200 -5.56 2.57 1.06
CA GLY A 200 -5.17 3.91 0.59
C GLY A 200 -6.01 5.00 1.26
N LEU A 201 -7.33 4.82 1.30
CA LEU A 201 -8.24 5.79 1.91
C LEU A 201 -7.94 6.02 3.40
N VAL A 202 -7.65 4.94 4.15
CA VAL A 202 -7.27 5.05 5.56
C VAL A 202 -5.93 5.76 5.73
N GLN A 203 -4.92 5.38 4.94
CA GLN A 203 -3.58 5.98 5.02
C GLN A 203 -3.62 7.47 4.70
N PHE A 204 -4.09 7.83 3.49
CA PHE A 204 -4.08 9.21 3.02
C PHE A 204 -5.15 10.06 3.70
N GLY A 205 -6.26 9.47 4.15
CA GLY A 205 -7.26 10.17 4.96
C GLY A 205 -6.68 10.62 6.31
N VAL A 206 -5.99 9.73 7.02
CA VAL A 206 -5.33 10.10 8.29
C VAL A 206 -4.20 11.10 8.03
N GLN A 207 -3.40 10.89 6.98
CA GLN A 207 -2.30 11.79 6.63
C GLN A 207 -2.80 13.21 6.29
N PHE A 208 -3.86 13.33 5.47
CA PHE A 208 -4.42 14.62 5.08
C PHE A 208 -5.05 15.35 6.27
N CYS A 209 -5.80 14.64 7.12
CA CYS A 209 -6.34 15.23 8.35
C CYS A 209 -5.23 15.76 9.26
N TRP A 210 -4.14 15.00 9.40
CA TRP A 210 -2.99 15.37 10.21
C TRP A 210 -2.24 16.57 9.65
N ASP A 211 -1.94 16.58 8.35
CA ASP A 211 -1.25 17.68 7.67
C ASP A 211 -2.12 18.95 7.65
N SER A 212 -3.44 18.82 7.47
CA SER A 212 -4.38 19.96 7.54
C SER A 212 -4.39 20.57 8.94
N LEU A 213 -4.49 19.73 9.98
CA LEU A 213 -4.44 20.18 11.36
C LEU A 213 -3.12 20.88 11.68
N ALA A 214 -2.00 20.34 11.19
CA ALA A 214 -0.68 20.96 11.29
C ALA A 214 -0.66 22.36 10.67
N TYR A 215 -1.14 22.47 9.44
CA TYR A 215 -1.12 23.68 8.65
C TYR A 215 -2.01 24.79 9.25
N PHE A 216 -3.23 24.44 9.68
CA PHE A 216 -4.17 25.44 10.22
C PHE A 216 -3.85 25.89 11.65
N LEU A 217 -3.23 25.03 12.47
CA LEU A 217 -2.94 25.35 13.88
C LEU A 217 -1.54 25.92 14.13
N SER A 218 -0.63 25.86 13.16
CA SER A 218 0.73 26.38 13.32
C SER A 218 0.97 27.64 12.50
N SER A 219 1.16 28.77 13.18
CA SER A 219 1.56 30.02 12.52
C SER A 219 3.09 30.15 12.43
N THR A 220 3.82 29.46 13.32
CA THR A 220 5.29 29.41 13.35
C THR A 220 5.83 27.99 13.45
N THR A 221 7.09 27.78 13.05
CA THR A 221 7.78 26.48 13.15
C THR A 221 7.87 25.97 14.58
N ILE A 222 7.98 26.87 15.57
CA ILE A 222 8.07 26.54 17.00
C ILE A 222 6.73 26.04 17.54
N GLU A 223 5.63 26.71 17.19
CA GLU A 223 4.27 26.24 17.51
C GLU A 223 3.99 24.89 16.89
N CYS A 224 4.43 24.72 15.65
CA CYS A 224 4.34 23.46 14.93
C CYS A 224 5.04 22.33 15.70
N THR A 225 6.27 22.52 16.15
CA THR A 225 6.96 21.54 17.01
C THR A 225 6.22 21.23 18.32
N ARG A 226 5.48 22.18 18.92
CA ARG A 226 4.73 21.91 20.17
C ARG A 226 3.54 20.97 19.97
N TYR A 227 2.92 20.98 18.79
CA TYR A 227 1.83 20.06 18.46
C TYR A 227 2.32 18.66 18.04
N PHE A 228 3.60 18.52 17.68
CA PHE A 228 4.18 17.26 17.20
C PHE A 228 5.23 16.63 18.14
N ILE A 229 5.57 17.30 19.24
CA ILE A 229 6.41 16.74 20.29
C ILE A 229 5.49 16.14 21.36
N PRO A 230 5.53 14.82 21.58
CA PRO A 230 4.73 14.22 22.64
C PRO A 230 5.20 14.74 24.01
N THR A 231 4.25 15.14 24.85
CA THR A 231 4.49 15.66 26.21
C THR A 231 4.12 14.65 27.30
N THR A 232 3.36 13.61 26.95
CA THR A 232 2.90 12.54 27.83
C THR A 232 3.00 11.18 27.14
N MET A 233 3.03 10.08 27.90
CA MET A 233 2.99 8.73 27.30
C MET A 233 1.72 8.47 26.48
N LEU A 234 0.59 9.08 26.84
CA LEU A 234 -0.63 8.99 26.06
C LEU A 234 -0.44 9.62 24.66
N THR A 235 0.15 10.82 24.61
CA THR A 235 0.45 11.48 23.32
C THR A 235 1.49 10.70 22.51
N VAL A 236 2.45 10.04 23.15
CA VAL A 236 3.38 9.12 22.47
C VAL A 236 2.60 8.03 21.73
N LEU A 237 1.69 7.34 22.41
CA LEU A 237 0.92 6.24 21.81
C LEU A 237 0.02 6.73 20.67
N ILE A 238 -0.65 7.86 20.85
CA ILE A 238 -1.53 8.44 19.81
C ILE A 238 -0.70 8.85 18.58
N TYR A 239 0.42 9.54 18.77
CA TYR A 239 1.23 10.02 17.63
C TYR A 239 1.95 8.88 16.92
N SER A 240 2.45 7.89 17.66
CA SER A 240 2.94 6.63 17.07
C SER A 240 1.84 5.96 16.25
N LEU A 241 0.64 5.77 16.79
CA LEU A 241 -0.47 5.15 16.05
C LEU A 241 -0.79 5.90 14.75
N LEU A 242 -0.89 7.22 14.79
CA LEU A 242 -1.16 8.04 13.61
C LEU A 242 -0.04 7.95 12.57
N LYS A 243 1.22 7.90 12.99
CA LYS A 243 2.37 7.69 12.10
C LYS A 243 2.37 6.30 11.47
N LEU A 244 2.05 5.27 12.25
CA LEU A 244 1.92 3.91 11.73
C LEU A 244 0.80 3.86 10.69
N ILE A 245 -0.39 4.43 10.97
CA ILE A 245 -1.50 4.44 10.01
C ILE A 245 -1.13 5.21 8.74
N SER A 246 -0.53 6.39 8.87
CA SER A 246 -0.20 7.26 7.73
C SER A 246 0.97 6.77 6.87
N LEU A 247 1.82 5.87 7.36
CA LEU A 247 3.03 5.44 6.63
C LEU A 247 3.09 3.95 6.31
N ILE A 248 2.40 3.10 7.09
CA ILE A 248 2.53 1.62 7.02
C ILE A 248 1.30 0.95 6.41
N THR A 249 0.11 1.55 6.53
CA THR A 249 -1.14 0.87 6.17
C THR A 249 -1.16 0.39 4.72
N LEU A 250 -0.75 1.21 3.76
CA LEU A 250 -0.69 0.84 2.34
C LEU A 250 0.36 -0.23 2.05
N PRO A 251 1.65 -0.09 2.42
CA PRO A 251 2.64 -1.13 2.14
C PRO A 251 2.31 -2.47 2.81
N VAL A 252 1.71 -2.47 4.01
CA VAL A 252 1.19 -3.69 4.66
C VAL A 252 0.03 -4.29 3.90
N ALA A 253 -0.95 -3.49 3.46
CA ALA A 253 -2.07 -4.00 2.68
C ALA A 253 -1.61 -4.62 1.36
N VAL A 254 -0.70 -3.96 0.63
CA VAL A 254 -0.10 -4.49 -0.59
C VAL A 254 0.63 -5.80 -0.31
N PHE A 255 1.45 -5.85 0.74
CA PHE A 255 2.18 -7.07 1.09
C PHE A 255 1.25 -8.22 1.49
N LEU A 256 0.19 -7.96 2.26
CA LEU A 256 -0.83 -8.95 2.62
C LEU A 256 -1.51 -9.52 1.38
N VAL A 257 -1.82 -8.67 0.40
CA VAL A 257 -2.40 -9.10 -0.88
C VAL A 257 -1.43 -9.94 -1.70
N CYS A 258 -0.16 -9.55 -1.78
CA CYS A 258 0.84 -10.31 -2.53
C CYS A 258 1.19 -11.65 -1.88
N TYR A 259 1.34 -11.68 -0.54
CA TYR A 259 1.78 -12.87 0.21
C TYR A 259 0.64 -13.65 0.87
N GLU A 260 -0.08 -13.06 1.82
CA GLU A 260 -1.04 -13.79 2.66
C GLU A 260 -2.24 -14.31 1.85
N CYS A 261 -2.72 -13.55 0.86
CA CYS A 261 -3.79 -14.01 -0.02
C CYS A 261 -3.34 -15.11 -1.01
N ASN A 262 -2.04 -15.25 -1.27
CA ASN A 262 -1.50 -16.21 -2.24
C ASN A 262 -0.67 -17.34 -1.60
N LYS A 263 -0.56 -17.39 -0.26
CA LYS A 263 0.32 -18.32 0.48
C LYS A 263 0.06 -19.79 0.19
N GLU A 264 -1.19 -20.15 -0.13
CA GLU A 264 -1.57 -21.51 -0.46
C GLU A 264 -0.94 -21.96 -1.79
N TYR A 265 -0.82 -21.05 -2.75
CA TYR A 265 -0.17 -21.31 -4.04
C TYR A 265 1.35 -21.44 -3.91
N PHE A 266 1.97 -20.81 -2.91
CA PHE A 266 3.40 -20.99 -2.59
C PHE A 266 3.70 -22.33 -1.85
N GLY A 267 2.69 -23.17 -1.64
CA GLY A 267 2.82 -24.46 -0.95
C GLY A 267 3.09 -24.30 0.56
N ILE A 268 2.63 -23.19 1.16
CA ILE A 268 2.86 -22.86 2.57
C ILE A 268 1.56 -23.09 3.35
N ASN A 269 1.41 -24.28 3.95
CA ASN A 269 0.35 -24.55 4.93
C ASN A 269 0.69 -23.90 6.27
N HIS A 270 0.45 -22.59 6.41
CA HIS A 270 0.42 -21.94 7.72
C HIS A 270 -1.01 -21.55 8.10
N ASN A 271 -1.60 -22.38 8.97
CA ASN A 271 -2.86 -22.12 9.68
C ASN A 271 -2.65 -20.93 10.63
N ILE A 272 -2.85 -19.71 10.16
CA ILE A 272 -3.01 -18.54 11.04
C ILE A 272 -4.42 -17.95 10.89
N TRP A 273 -5.07 -18.19 9.74
CA TRP A 273 -6.48 -17.91 9.51
C TRP A 273 -7.12 -19.17 8.95
N ASN A 274 -7.77 -19.96 9.81
CA ASN A 274 -8.57 -21.12 9.38
C ASN A 274 -9.83 -20.60 8.67
N PHE A 275 -9.73 -20.31 7.37
CA PHE A 275 -10.87 -20.53 6.51
C PHE A 275 -10.98 -22.05 6.30
N SER A 276 -12.18 -22.59 6.52
CA SER A 276 -12.45 -24.03 6.51
C SER A 276 -11.94 -24.67 5.21
N ARG A 277 -10.87 -25.46 5.33
CA ARG A 277 -10.25 -26.20 4.21
C ARG A 277 -11.15 -27.37 3.81
N SER A 278 -11.62 -27.38 2.57
CA SER A 278 -11.85 -28.66 1.88
C SER A 278 -10.51 -29.12 1.28
N HIS A 279 -9.95 -30.20 1.81
CA HIS A 279 -8.76 -30.86 1.27
C HIS A 279 -8.95 -31.28 -0.19
N ARG A 280 -8.22 -30.67 -1.13
CA ARG A 280 -7.79 -31.34 -2.37
C ARG A 280 -6.37 -30.92 -2.74
N SER A 281 -5.53 -31.93 -2.95
CA SER A 281 -4.14 -31.81 -3.36
C SER A 281 -4.03 -31.14 -4.74
N LEU A 282 -3.31 -30.02 -4.79
CA LEU A 282 -2.93 -29.36 -6.05
C LEU A 282 -1.90 -30.23 -6.78
N LYS A 283 -2.32 -30.86 -7.88
CA LYS A 283 -1.39 -31.23 -8.96
C LYS A 283 -1.06 -29.95 -9.73
N VAL A 284 0.24 -29.73 -9.92
CA VAL A 284 0.81 -28.68 -10.78
C VAL A 284 0.22 -28.86 -12.18
N LEU A 285 -0.59 -27.89 -12.64
CA LEU A 285 -0.99 -27.80 -14.05
C LEU A 285 0.13 -27.12 -14.86
N PRO A 286 0.33 -27.51 -16.13
CA PRO A 286 1.42 -27.03 -16.97
C PRO A 286 1.25 -25.56 -17.39
N ASP A 287 2.40 -24.96 -17.73
CA ASP A 287 2.68 -23.53 -17.96
C ASP A 287 1.89 -22.78 -19.06
N HIS A 288 0.73 -23.28 -19.51
CA HIS A 288 -0.05 -22.67 -20.60
C HIS A 288 -1.39 -22.02 -20.19
N GLU A 289 -1.75 -22.04 -18.90
CA GLU A 289 -2.93 -21.32 -18.37
C GLU A 289 -2.55 -20.15 -17.43
N GLN A 290 -1.33 -19.63 -17.55
CA GLN A 290 -0.95 -18.39 -16.87
C GLN A 290 -1.63 -17.19 -17.54
N LEU A 291 -2.75 -16.75 -16.95
CA LEU A 291 -3.21 -15.36 -16.93
C LEU A 291 -3.22 -14.66 -18.30
N ASN A 292 -4.03 -15.16 -19.23
CA ASN A 292 -4.80 -14.19 -20.00
C ASN A 292 -5.85 -13.64 -19.06
N TYR A 293 -5.95 -12.31 -19.02
CA TYR A 293 -7.13 -11.58 -18.56
C TYR A 293 -8.36 -12.47 -18.74
N VAL A 294 -9.14 -12.69 -17.68
CA VAL A 294 -10.50 -13.21 -17.86
C VAL A 294 -11.11 -12.30 -18.92
N GLU A 295 -11.20 -12.79 -20.16
CA GLU A 295 -11.77 -12.07 -21.28
C GLU A 295 -13.25 -11.94 -20.95
N MET A 296 -13.59 -10.91 -20.18
CA MET A 296 -14.96 -10.46 -19.95
C MET A 296 -15.60 -9.92 -21.24
N SER A 297 -14.92 -10.03 -22.39
CA SER A 297 -15.42 -9.67 -23.72
C SER A 297 -16.42 -10.67 -24.31
N GLU A 298 -16.70 -11.80 -23.66
CA GLU A 298 -17.63 -12.82 -24.19
C GLU A 298 -18.98 -12.93 -23.45
N ILE A 299 -19.39 -11.91 -22.70
CA ILE A 299 -20.79 -11.80 -22.27
C ILE A 299 -21.49 -10.77 -23.17
N LYS A 300 -22.07 -11.25 -24.27
CA LYS A 300 -23.08 -10.55 -25.06
C LYS A 300 -24.46 -11.08 -24.73
#